data_AF-A0A2G9TT48-F1
#
_entry.id   AF-A0A2G9TT48-F1
#
_cell.length_a   1.000
_cell.length_b   1.000
_cell.length_c   1.000
_cell.angle_alpha   90.00
_cell.angle_beta   90.00
_cell.angle_gamma   90.00
#
_symmetry.space_group_name_H-M   'P 1'
#
loop_
_entity.id
_entity.type
_entity.pdbx_description
1 polymer ?
#
loop_
_entity_poly.entity_id
_entity_poly.type
_entity_poly.pdbx_seq_one_letter_code
_entity_poly.pdbx_strand_id
1 'polypeptide(L)'
;MVDPAQAPLLLWLNGGPGSSSLEGLFLENGPFRIGKDGKTITRNPYAWNQFANVLYLESPVGVGYSYSTDGDQPQYSDDLESDRVLSMPGLNAPITFKQYSGFLQGSATHMLHYW
;
A
#
# COMPACT_ATOMS: atom_id res chain seq x y z
N MET A 1 -18.34 11.05 0.20
CA MET A 1 -16.92 11.40 0.22
C MET A 1 -16.73 12.37 1.37
N VAL A 2 -15.70 12.14 2.20
CA VAL A 2 -15.30 13.04 3.29
C VAL A 2 -14.64 14.30 2.74
N ASP A 3 -14.60 15.37 3.54
CA ASP A 3 -13.81 16.57 3.22
C ASP A 3 -12.32 16.21 3.20
N PRO A 4 -11.61 16.34 2.05
CA PRO A 4 -10.20 16.00 1.96
C PRO A 4 -9.31 16.75 2.95
N ALA A 5 -9.67 17.98 3.33
CA ALA A 5 -8.88 18.78 4.27
C ALA A 5 -8.95 18.26 5.72
N GLN A 6 -9.97 17.48 6.05
CA GLN A 6 -10.20 16.90 7.38
C GLN A 6 -10.01 15.38 7.41
N ALA A 7 -9.86 14.75 6.25
CA ALA A 7 -9.69 13.31 6.13
C ALA A 7 -8.27 12.87 6.53
N PRO A 8 -8.12 11.68 7.15
CA PRO A 8 -6.79 11.14 7.46
C PRO A 8 -5.99 10.86 6.18
N LEU A 9 -4.66 10.91 6.29
CA LEU A 9 -3.75 10.41 5.27
C LEU A 9 -3.48 8.92 5.52
N LEU A 10 -3.70 8.09 4.50
CA LEU A 10 -3.42 6.66 4.51
C LEU A 10 -2.35 6.36 3.48
N LEU A 11 -1.25 5.75 3.91
CA LEU A 11 -0.22 5.23 3.01
C LEU A 11 -0.59 3.80 2.62
N TRP A 12 -0.53 3.47 1.34
CA TRP A 12 -0.72 2.12 0.83
C TRP A 12 0.57 1.63 0.17
N LEU A 13 1.06 0.49 0.65
CA LEU A 13 2.21 -0.21 0.10
C LEU A 13 1.76 -1.61 -0.30
N ASN A 14 2.16 -2.06 -1.48
CA ASN A 14 2.11 -3.48 -1.82
C ASN A 14 3.43 -4.15 -1.41
N GLY A 15 3.35 -5.42 -1.01
CA GLY A 15 4.48 -6.19 -0.47
C GLY A 15 5.32 -6.92 -1.53
N GLY A 16 5.77 -8.13 -1.20
CA GLY A 16 6.63 -8.94 -2.06
C GLY A 16 7.83 -9.52 -1.32
N PRO A 17 9.06 -9.01 -1.53
CA PRO A 17 9.42 -7.65 -1.93
C PRO A 17 9.37 -7.37 -3.44
N GLY A 18 9.06 -6.12 -3.82
CA GLY A 18 9.18 -5.62 -5.20
C GLY A 18 7.89 -5.46 -5.99
N SER A 19 6.71 -5.64 -5.39
CA SER A 19 5.43 -5.43 -6.07
C SER A 19 5.06 -3.95 -6.12
N SER A 20 4.39 -3.54 -7.20
CA SER A 20 3.94 -2.16 -7.38
C SER A 20 2.68 -1.86 -6.54
N SER A 21 2.71 -0.75 -5.81
CA SER A 21 1.52 -0.23 -5.11
C SER A 21 0.42 0.28 -6.05
N LEU A 22 0.69 0.37 -7.35
CA LEU A 22 -0.36 0.63 -8.36
C LEU A 22 -1.30 -0.57 -8.52
N GLU A 23 -0.88 -1.76 -8.10
CA GLU A 23 -1.79 -2.89 -7.92
C GLU A 23 -2.91 -2.53 -6.92
N GLY A 24 -2.55 -1.97 -5.76
CA GLY A 24 -3.51 -1.43 -4.81
C GLY A 24 -4.47 -0.40 -5.41
N LEU A 25 -3.92 0.54 -6.18
CA LEU A 25 -4.67 1.61 -6.82
C LEU A 25 -5.69 1.10 -7.85
N PHE A 26 -5.29 0.17 -8.72
CA PHE A 26 -6.13 -0.24 -9.85
C PHE A 26 -6.91 -1.54 -9.61
N LEU A 27 -6.37 -2.44 -8.79
CA LEU A 27 -6.86 -3.81 -8.61
C LEU A 27 -7.40 -4.10 -7.20
N GLU A 28 -7.12 -3.28 -6.19
CA GLU A 28 -7.58 -3.53 -4.81
C GLU A 28 -8.57 -2.50 -4.26
N ASN A 29 -8.14 -1.30 -3.87
CA ASN A 29 -8.97 -0.38 -3.09
C ASN A 29 -8.96 1.07 -3.60
N GLY A 30 -8.32 1.34 -4.72
CA GLY A 30 -8.36 2.67 -5.32
C GLY A 30 -9.71 3.03 -5.94
N PRO A 31 -9.86 4.30 -6.37
CA PRO A 31 -11.11 4.89 -6.82
C PRO A 31 -11.66 4.29 -8.12
N PHE A 32 -10.81 3.60 -8.89
CA PHE A 32 -11.14 3.11 -10.22
C PHE A 32 -10.70 1.67 -10.43
N ARG A 33 -11.39 0.98 -11.34
CA ARG A 33 -11.04 -0.35 -11.84
C ARG A 33 -10.70 -0.28 -13.31
N ILE A 34 -9.67 -1.01 -13.72
CA ILE A 34 -9.32 -1.20 -15.12
C ILE A 34 -10.08 -2.43 -15.64
N GLY A 35 -10.80 -2.25 -16.74
CA GLY A 35 -11.51 -3.33 -17.44
C GLY A 35 -10.56 -4.34 -18.06
N LYS A 36 -11.07 -5.53 -18.39
CA LYS A 36 -10.26 -6.61 -19.01
C LYS A 36 -9.65 -6.23 -20.36
N ASP A 37 -10.18 -5.20 -21.01
CA ASP A 37 -9.67 -4.65 -22.26
C ASP A 37 -8.44 -3.73 -22.07
N GLY A 38 -8.05 -3.47 -20.81
CA GLY A 38 -6.97 -2.55 -20.47
C GLY A 38 -7.27 -1.07 -20.77
N LYS A 39 -8.52 -0.73 -21.11
CA LYS A 39 -8.90 0.60 -21.61
C LYS A 39 -10.11 1.18 -20.89
N THR A 40 -11.06 0.34 -20.52
CA THR A 40 -12.27 0.77 -19.81
C THR A 40 -11.92 1.10 -18.36
N ILE A 41 -12.42 2.23 -17.87
CA ILE A 41 -12.25 2.66 -16.48
C ILE A 41 -13.63 2.79 -15.83
N THR A 42 -13.85 2.11 -14.71
CA THR A 42 -15.10 2.21 -13.93
C THR A 42 -14.81 2.65 -12.50
N ARG A 43 -15.78 3.31 -11.85
CA ARG A 43 -15.65 3.69 -10.43
C ARG A 43 -15.73 2.46 -9.53
N ASN A 44 -14.87 2.42 -8.51
CA ASN A 44 -14.97 1.47 -7.42
C ASN A 44 -15.88 2.01 -6.30
N PRO A 45 -17.09 1.45 -6.08
CA PRO A 45 -17.99 1.90 -5.03
C PRO A 45 -17.49 1.58 -3.60
N TYR A 46 -16.40 0.84 -3.46
CA TYR A 46 -15.79 0.50 -2.16
C TYR A 46 -14.37 1.08 -2.00
N ALA A 47 -14.08 2.16 -2.73
CA ALA A 47 -12.76 2.78 -2.71
C ALA A 47 -12.43 3.38 -1.35
N TRP A 48 -11.20 3.20 -0.89
CA TRP A 48 -10.76 3.70 0.42
C TRP A 48 -10.63 5.23 0.45
N ASN A 49 -10.49 5.86 -0.72
CA ASN A 49 -10.54 7.32 -0.82
C ASN A 49 -11.92 7.93 -0.50
N GLN A 50 -12.92 7.12 -0.17
CA GLN A 50 -14.20 7.60 0.35
C GLN A 50 -14.11 8.15 1.79
N PHE A 51 -13.11 7.70 2.56
CA PHE A 51 -12.91 8.07 3.98
C PHE A 51 -11.49 8.57 4.31
N ALA A 52 -10.54 8.50 3.38
CA ALA A 52 -9.16 8.96 3.58
C ALA A 52 -8.58 9.62 2.31
N ASN A 53 -7.53 10.42 2.48
CA ASN A 53 -6.60 10.73 1.40
C ASN A 53 -5.64 9.53 1.29
N VAL A 54 -5.63 8.82 0.16
CA VAL A 54 -4.80 7.61 0.00
C VAL A 54 -3.59 7.89 -0.89
N LEU A 55 -2.39 7.65 -0.38
CA LEU A 55 -1.13 7.72 -1.10
C LEU A 55 -0.66 6.30 -1.43
N TYR A 56 -0.64 5.97 -2.72
CA TYR A 56 -0.05 4.71 -3.22
C TYR A 56 1.39 5.00 -3.61
N LEU A 57 2.35 4.35 -2.94
CA LEU A 57 3.78 4.61 -3.14
C LEU A 57 4.48 3.37 -3.68
N GLU A 58 5.09 3.49 -4.85
CA GLU A 58 5.92 2.42 -5.41
C GLU A 58 7.28 2.41 -4.70
N SER A 59 7.53 1.35 -3.92
CA SER A 59 8.74 1.19 -3.14
C SER A 59 9.16 -0.28 -3.16
N PRO A 60 10.45 -0.59 -3.17
CA PRO A 60 11.60 0.33 -3.20
C PRO A 60 12.00 0.81 -4.61
N VAL A 61 13.21 1.34 -4.77
CA VAL A 61 13.77 1.64 -6.09
C VAL A 61 13.75 0.39 -6.98
N GLY A 62 13.46 0.57 -8.26
CA GLY A 62 13.29 -0.52 -9.22
C GLY A 62 11.87 -1.09 -9.28
N VAL A 63 10.98 -0.71 -8.36
CA VAL A 63 9.56 -1.09 -8.41
C VAL A 63 8.78 -0.13 -9.30
N GLY A 64 8.16 -0.68 -10.35
CA GLY A 64 7.30 0.06 -11.26
C GLY A 64 8.01 1.26 -11.88
N TYR A 65 7.58 2.47 -11.54
CA TYR A 65 8.17 3.71 -12.02
C TYR A 65 9.21 4.33 -11.08
N SER A 66 9.50 3.72 -9.93
CA SER A 66 10.56 4.18 -9.00
C SER A 66 11.95 3.78 -9.51
N TYR A 67 12.87 4.75 -9.67
CA TYR A 67 14.23 4.51 -10.17
C TYR A 67 15.28 5.39 -9.48
N SER A 68 16.56 4.99 -9.60
CA SER A 68 17.74 5.75 -9.16
C SER A 68 18.66 5.96 -10.35
N THR A 69 19.27 7.14 -10.44
CA THR A 69 20.22 7.51 -11.51
C THR A 69 21.67 7.27 -11.13
N ASP A 70 21.94 7.07 -9.84
CA ASP A 70 23.29 7.18 -9.29
C ASP A 70 23.93 5.80 -9.05
N GLY A 71 23.25 4.73 -9.48
CA GLY A 71 23.73 3.35 -9.39
C GLY A 71 23.61 2.71 -8.00
N ASP A 72 23.40 3.50 -6.96
CA ASP A 72 23.14 3.00 -5.61
C ASP A 72 21.78 2.28 -5.56
N GLN A 73 21.83 0.98 -5.28
CA GLN A 73 20.68 0.18 -4.90
C GLN A 73 20.61 0.18 -3.37
N PRO A 74 19.52 0.68 -2.76
CA PRO A 74 19.35 0.62 -1.32
C PRO A 74 19.43 -0.84 -0.87
N GLN A 75 20.29 -1.10 0.11
CA GLN A 75 20.35 -2.39 0.79
C GLN A 75 19.09 -2.51 1.66
N TYR A 76 18.26 -3.50 1.38
CA TYR A 76 17.09 -3.80 2.20
C TYR A 76 17.55 -4.46 3.50
N SER A 77 17.14 -3.91 4.65
CA SER A 77 17.34 -4.61 5.92
C SER A 77 16.25 -5.66 6.09
N ASP A 78 16.63 -6.84 6.61
CA ASP A 78 15.72 -7.95 6.93
C ASP A 78 14.86 -7.67 8.19
N ASP A 79 14.84 -6.45 8.73
CA ASP A 79 14.16 -6.07 9.97
C ASP A 79 12.62 -6.09 9.88
N LEU A 80 12.07 -6.39 8.70
CA LEU A 80 10.63 -6.54 8.45
C LEU A 80 9.97 -7.63 9.32
N GLU A 81 10.71 -8.62 9.82
CA GLU A 81 10.15 -9.69 10.67
C GLU A 81 9.49 -9.14 11.95
N SER A 82 9.87 -7.95 12.41
CA SER A 82 9.24 -7.29 13.56
C SER A 82 7.77 -6.90 13.31
N ASP A 83 7.40 -6.57 12.07
CA ASP A 83 6.06 -6.16 11.67
C ASP A 83 5.24 -7.31 11.07
N ARG A 84 5.72 -8.54 11.20
CA ARG A 84 5.07 -9.72 10.62
C ARG A 84 3.71 -9.95 11.28
N VAL A 85 2.66 -10.03 10.47
CA VAL A 85 1.32 -10.39 10.94
C VAL A 85 1.27 -11.89 11.18
N LEU A 86 1.17 -12.29 12.45
CA LEU A 86 1.11 -13.70 12.86
C LEU A 86 -0.32 -14.20 13.07
N SER A 87 -1.27 -13.29 13.28
CA SER A 87 -2.69 -13.62 13.46
C SER A 87 -3.57 -12.45 13.00
N MET A 88 -4.79 -12.76 12.58
CA MET A 88 -5.78 -11.77 12.18
C MET A 88 -7.09 -12.03 12.93
N PRO A 89 -7.77 -10.98 13.44
CA PRO A 89 -9.09 -11.12 14.02
C PRO A 89 -10.05 -11.81 13.03
N GLY A 90 -10.71 -12.88 13.48
CA GLY A 90 -11.66 -13.63 12.66
C GLY A 90 -11.06 -14.68 11.72
N LEU A 91 -9.73 -14.80 11.65
CA LEU A 91 -9.07 -15.87 10.90
C LEU A 91 -8.68 -17.01 11.84
N ASN A 92 -9.44 -18.12 11.79
CA ASN A 92 -9.18 -19.31 12.62
C ASN A 92 -8.16 -20.28 11.99
N ALA A 93 -7.66 -19.97 10.79
CA ALA A 93 -6.67 -20.76 10.09
C ALA A 93 -5.27 -20.14 10.23
N PRO A 94 -4.20 -20.95 10.29
CA PRO A 94 -2.84 -20.44 10.30
C PRO A 94 -2.53 -19.68 9.01
N ILE A 95 -1.85 -18.53 9.13
CA ILE A 95 -1.38 -17.74 7.99
C ILE A 95 -0.19 -18.47 7.36
N THR A 96 -0.35 -18.90 6.10
CA THR A 96 0.63 -19.74 5.39
C THR A 96 1.65 -18.96 4.56
N PHE A 97 1.53 -17.63 4.50
CA PHE A 97 2.44 -16.73 3.79
C PHE A 97 2.93 -15.62 4.73
N LYS A 98 4.07 -15.01 4.41
CA LYS A 98 4.55 -13.84 5.16
C LYS A 98 3.82 -12.60 4.67
N GLN A 99 3.23 -11.86 5.60
CA GLN A 99 2.66 -10.54 5.36
C GLN A 99 3.04 -9.65 6.54
N TYR A 100 3.10 -8.34 6.29
CA TYR A 100 3.62 -7.37 7.25
C TYR A 100 2.65 -6.21 7.31
N SER A 101 2.41 -5.65 8.49
CA SER A 101 1.60 -4.43 8.62
C SER A 101 2.04 -3.70 9.88
N GLY A 102 2.14 -2.38 9.79
CA GLY A 102 2.67 -1.57 10.86
C GLY A 102 2.35 -0.10 10.70
N PHE A 103 2.98 0.72 11.53
CA PHE A 103 2.85 2.16 11.47
C PHE A 103 4.22 2.81 11.38
N LEU A 104 4.44 3.60 10.34
CA LEU A 104 5.62 4.45 10.20
C LEU A 104 5.32 5.83 10.80
N GLN A 105 6.23 6.35 11.61
CA GLN A 105 6.07 7.73 12.10
C GLN A 105 6.43 8.72 11.00
N GLY A 106 5.42 9.29 10.34
CA GLY A 106 5.60 10.29 9.29
C GLY A 106 5.85 11.69 9.85
N SER A 107 5.34 12.00 11.04
CA SER A 107 5.63 13.23 11.78
C SER A 107 5.37 13.05 13.28
N ALA A 108 5.66 14.08 14.08
CA ALA A 108 5.33 14.09 15.52
C ALA A 108 3.83 13.86 15.81
N THR A 109 2.96 14.15 14.86
CA THR A 109 1.49 14.07 15.05
C THR A 109 0.80 13.06 14.12
N HIS A 110 1.53 12.43 13.20
CA HIS A 110 0.94 11.54 12.20
C HIS A 110 1.73 10.24 12.06
N MET A 111 1.00 9.14 12.16
CA MET A 111 1.46 7.81 11.82
C MET A 111 0.88 7.41 10.46
N LEU A 112 1.70 6.82 9.62
CA LEU A 112 1.31 6.21 8.36
C LEU A 112 1.14 4.72 8.58
N HIS A 113 -0.10 4.25 8.60
CA HIS A 113 -0.38 2.82 8.56
C HIS A 113 0.07 2.28 7.20
N TYR A 114 0.72 1.11 7.17
CA TYR A 114 0.97 0.35 5.95
C TYR A 114 0.56 -1.11 6.15
N TRP A 115 0.31 -1.76 5.02
CA TRP A 115 0.04 -3.18 4.87
C TRP A 115 1.07 -3.78 3.90
#